data_AF-A0A6L7MN17-F1
#
_entry.id   AF-A0A6L7MN17-F1
#
_cell.length_a   1.000
_cell.length_b   1.000
_cell.length_c   1.000
_cell.angle_alpha   90.00
_cell.angle_beta   90.00
_cell.angle_gamma   90.00
#
_symmetry.space_group_name_H-M   'P 1'
#
loop_
_entity.id
_entity.type
_entity.pdbx_description
1 polymer ?
#
loop_
_entity_poly.entity_id
_entity_poly.type
_entity_poly.pdbx_seq_one_letter_code
_entity_poly.pdbx_strand_id
1 'polypeptide(L)'
;MLGRCPHRPHRQGLSLNLEPLTAVSPLDGRYRSRVAHLAEHVSEFALIRYRVRVEVEWFVFLAGLDEVAELPPVDAATQEQLHAIWRDFSRQDAAAVRAIEARTNHDVKAVEYFVKDKVASIRGLAPHIEFVHFACTSEDINNLAYALMLSAVREQALLRPMRELAGTIGQLGESLADVPMLARTHGQAASPTTVGKELANVAARLRGHIGKLADVALCAKMNGAVGNYNAHLVAFPEVDWPARAREFVEGLALAFNPYTTQIEPHDYIAEFCHAVMRFNQTLLDFDRDIWGYIALGYFRQRKVEGETGSSTMPHKVNPIDFENSEGNLGIANALLGHLADKLPVSRWQRDLSDSTVLRSIGPAFGHCAVAYASAERGIGKLEVDTERLAADLDQSWEVLSEAVQTVLRALGGKEPYEALKALTRGRRLDREVYLGLLAGLDLTEQQRERLAALTPATYIGAAERLARQAAAPQVVVREVAWSDCAKILRAIREEVFIREQDVPVEEEWDGRDDDSRHFLAESDGRPVGTARLLASGQIGRMAVQQPARGRGIGRLLLDAAVKAARQGDYPEIFLEAQTHAVEFYRKAGFRPEGPTFMEAGIPHQRMTLD
;
A
#
# COMPACT_ATOMS: atom_id res chain seq x y z
N MET A 1 21.35 60.41 37.74
CA MET A 1 21.42 59.81 36.39
C MET A 1 20.79 58.44 36.43
N LEU A 2 19.53 58.31 36.02
CA LEU A 2 18.90 57.03 35.70
C LEU A 2 18.20 57.23 34.36
N GLY A 3 18.88 56.85 33.29
CA GLY A 3 18.38 56.97 31.93
C GLY A 3 17.21 56.02 31.71
N ARG A 4 16.05 56.57 31.33
CA ARG A 4 14.93 55.78 30.82
C ARG A 4 15.35 55.12 29.50
N CYS A 5 15.26 53.80 29.43
CA CYS A 5 15.36 53.06 28.17
C CYS A 5 14.33 53.59 27.17
N PRO A 6 14.68 53.79 25.89
CA PRO A 6 13.71 54.12 24.86
C PRO A 6 12.85 52.88 24.58
N HIS A 7 11.53 53.04 24.73
CA HIS A 7 10.55 52.05 24.25
C HIS A 7 10.81 51.80 22.76
N ARG A 8 11.21 50.57 22.39
CA ARG A 8 11.18 50.12 21.00
C ARG A 8 9.71 50.14 20.55
N PRO A 9 9.39 50.68 19.36
CA PRO A 9 8.05 50.57 18.82
C PRO A 9 7.74 49.08 18.64
N HIS A 10 6.59 48.62 19.17
CA HIS A 10 6.04 47.32 18.82
C HIS A 10 5.93 47.27 17.30
N ARG A 11 6.73 46.42 16.64
CA ARG A 11 6.52 46.10 15.23
C ARG A 11 5.08 45.62 15.12
N GLN A 12 4.23 46.38 14.42
CA GLN A 12 2.93 45.87 13.96
C GLN A 12 3.20 44.52 13.29
N GLY A 13 2.55 43.46 13.76
CA GLY A 13 2.75 42.13 13.21
C GLY A 13 2.49 42.14 11.71
N LEU A 14 3.41 41.59 10.92
CA LEU A 14 3.20 41.38 9.50
C LEU A 14 1.95 40.50 9.31
N SER A 15 0.89 41.05 8.72
CA SER A 15 -0.26 40.26 8.28
C SER A 15 0.18 39.45 7.06
N LEU A 16 0.47 38.17 7.26
CA LEU A 16 0.91 37.25 6.21
C LEU A 16 -0.29 36.48 5.66
N ASN A 17 -0.52 36.55 4.34
CA ASN A 17 -1.48 35.67 3.67
C ASN A 17 -0.94 34.24 3.61
N LEU A 18 -1.81 33.24 3.57
CA LEU A 18 -1.40 31.85 3.41
C LEU A 18 -0.82 31.61 2.01
N GLU A 19 0.47 31.30 1.97
CA GLU A 19 1.23 30.82 0.82
C GLU A 19 2.27 29.79 1.31
N PRO A 20 2.92 28.99 0.45
CA PRO A 20 3.83 27.95 0.92
C PRO A 20 4.96 28.43 1.84
N LEU A 21 5.41 29.68 1.72
CA LEU A 21 6.46 30.26 2.57
C LEU A 21 5.95 30.71 3.96
N THR A 22 4.65 30.97 4.09
CA THR A 22 4.03 31.46 5.33
C THR A 22 3.20 30.38 6.03
N ALA A 23 3.09 29.20 5.42
CA ALA A 23 2.40 28.04 5.99
C ALA A 23 3.06 27.60 7.31
N VAL A 24 2.23 27.38 8.33
CA VAL A 24 2.68 26.90 9.65
C VAL A 24 3.10 25.43 9.58
N SER A 25 2.32 24.61 8.87
CA SER A 25 2.66 23.21 8.63
C SER A 25 3.66 23.10 7.48
N PRO A 26 4.75 22.31 7.63
CA PRO A 26 5.69 22.08 6.52
C PRO A 26 5.05 21.29 5.37
N LEU A 27 3.97 20.54 5.63
CA LEU A 27 3.22 19.81 4.60
C LEU A 27 2.54 20.76 3.60
N ASP A 28 2.12 21.94 4.06
CA ASP A 28 1.50 22.96 3.21
C ASP A 28 2.51 23.98 2.67
N GLY A 29 3.74 23.95 3.19
CA GLY A 29 4.85 24.76 2.74
C GLY A 29 5.95 23.95 2.06
N ARG A 30 7.03 23.69 2.80
CA ARG A 30 8.27 23.05 2.31
C ARG A 30 8.03 21.74 1.54
N TYR A 31 7.08 20.93 1.97
CA TYR A 31 6.79 19.61 1.40
C TYR A 31 5.54 19.59 0.52
N ARG A 32 4.94 20.75 0.22
CA ARG A 32 3.67 20.80 -0.52
C ARG A 32 3.72 20.07 -1.85
N SER A 33 4.81 20.19 -2.60
CA SER A 33 4.98 19.49 -3.88
C SER A 33 4.99 17.96 -3.75
N ARG A 34 5.29 17.41 -2.57
CA ARG A 34 5.30 15.97 -2.30
C ARG A 34 3.92 15.45 -1.90
N VAL A 35 3.08 16.29 -1.29
CA VAL A 35 1.79 15.88 -0.72
C VAL A 35 0.58 16.54 -1.37
N ALA A 36 0.77 17.34 -2.43
CA ALA A 36 -0.30 18.07 -3.10
C ALA A 36 -1.46 17.16 -3.56
N HIS A 37 -1.14 15.94 -4.01
CA HIS A 37 -2.12 14.94 -4.42
C HIS A 37 -3.04 14.49 -3.26
N LEU A 38 -2.59 14.55 -2.01
CA LEU A 38 -3.40 14.21 -0.84
C LEU A 38 -4.51 15.22 -0.58
N ALA A 39 -4.39 16.45 -1.08
CA ALA A 39 -5.38 17.48 -0.84
C ALA A 39 -6.75 17.12 -1.43
N GLU A 40 -6.80 16.28 -2.46
CA GLU A 40 -8.07 15.80 -3.03
C GLU A 40 -8.75 14.73 -2.17
N HIS A 41 -8.05 14.16 -1.17
CA HIS A 41 -8.56 13.06 -0.36
C HIS A 41 -8.68 13.37 1.13
N VAL A 42 -7.77 14.19 1.69
CA VAL A 42 -7.67 14.45 3.13
C VAL A 42 -7.44 15.93 3.46
N SER A 43 -8.16 16.79 2.74
CA SER A 43 -8.29 18.20 3.08
C SER A 43 -9.73 18.53 3.44
N GLU A 44 -9.94 19.76 3.89
CA GLU A 44 -11.30 20.28 4.07
C GLU A 44 -12.14 20.24 2.79
N PHE A 45 -11.52 20.57 1.66
CA PHE A 45 -12.18 20.48 0.35
C PHE A 45 -12.66 19.05 0.09
N ALA A 46 -11.80 18.07 0.37
CA ALA A 46 -12.13 16.66 0.22
C ALA A 46 -13.27 16.25 1.17
N LEU A 47 -13.20 16.64 2.45
CA LEU A 47 -14.24 16.33 3.43
C LEU A 47 -15.61 16.87 2.99
N ILE A 48 -15.68 18.12 2.52
CA ILE A 48 -16.92 18.70 1.99
C ILE A 48 -17.39 17.89 0.77
N ARG A 49 -16.52 17.59 -0.19
CA ARG A 49 -16.87 16.80 -1.39
C ARG A 49 -17.42 15.43 -1.03
N TYR A 50 -16.81 14.71 -0.09
CA TYR A 50 -17.28 13.39 0.32
C TYR A 50 -18.60 13.46 1.11
N ARG A 51 -18.82 14.50 1.90
CA ARG A 51 -20.13 14.73 2.55
C ARG A 51 -21.22 14.98 1.51
N VAL A 52 -20.94 15.81 0.49
CA VAL A 52 -21.84 16.05 -0.64
C VAL A 52 -22.13 14.74 -1.38
N ARG A 53 -21.12 13.90 -1.61
CA ARG A 53 -21.30 12.56 -2.18
C ARG A 53 -22.29 11.74 -1.36
N VAL A 54 -22.05 11.57 -0.05
CA VAL A 54 -22.90 10.74 0.80
C VAL A 54 -24.35 11.23 0.84
N GLU A 55 -24.58 12.55 0.91
CA GLU A 55 -25.93 13.14 0.86
C GLU A 55 -26.66 12.83 -0.45
N VAL A 56 -25.96 12.98 -1.58
CA VAL A 56 -26.52 12.69 -2.91
C VAL A 56 -26.80 11.20 -3.07
N GLU A 57 -25.85 10.34 -2.70
CA GLU A 57 -26.02 8.89 -2.79
C GLU A 57 -27.17 8.42 -1.88
N TRP A 58 -27.34 9.01 -0.69
CA TRP A 58 -28.47 8.69 0.18
C TRP A 58 -29.81 9.10 -0.43
N PHE A 59 -29.88 10.29 -1.02
CA PHE A 59 -31.08 10.74 -1.73
C PHE A 59 -31.44 9.80 -2.90
N VAL A 60 -30.44 9.42 -3.71
CA VAL A 60 -30.63 8.47 -4.82
C VAL A 60 -31.07 7.10 -4.31
N PHE A 61 -30.45 6.61 -3.23
CA PHE A 61 -30.80 5.34 -2.61
C PHE A 61 -32.26 5.33 -2.13
N LEU A 62 -32.69 6.37 -1.40
CA LEU A 62 -34.08 6.51 -0.95
C LEU A 62 -35.07 6.55 -2.12
N ALA A 63 -34.74 7.23 -3.21
CA ALA A 63 -35.60 7.29 -4.40
C ALA A 63 -35.76 5.93 -5.08
N GLY A 64 -34.82 5.01 -4.87
CA GLY A 64 -34.88 3.64 -5.38
C GLY A 64 -35.69 2.67 -4.51
N LEU A 65 -36.18 3.10 -3.34
CA LEU A 65 -36.96 2.25 -2.45
C LEU A 65 -38.46 2.35 -2.78
N ASP A 66 -39.07 1.24 -3.16
CA ASP A 66 -40.52 1.16 -3.42
C ASP A 66 -41.34 1.53 -2.17
N GLU A 67 -40.79 1.28 -0.98
CA GLU A 67 -41.42 1.61 0.29
C GLU A 67 -41.44 3.11 0.61
N VAL A 68 -40.63 3.94 -0.06
CA VAL A 68 -40.56 5.40 0.14
C VAL A 68 -41.26 6.11 -1.03
N ALA A 69 -42.55 5.81 -1.23
CA ALA A 69 -43.31 6.22 -2.40
C ALA A 69 -43.44 7.75 -2.61
N GLU A 70 -43.27 8.55 -1.54
CA GLU A 70 -43.25 10.01 -1.58
C GLU A 70 -42.02 10.58 -2.31
N LEU A 71 -40.97 9.77 -2.50
CA LEU A 71 -39.81 10.08 -3.31
C LEU A 71 -39.77 9.11 -4.52
N PRO A 72 -40.32 9.50 -5.67
CA PRO A 72 -40.43 8.59 -6.81
C PRO A 72 -39.04 8.25 -7.39
N PRO A 73 -38.88 7.06 -7.99
CA PRO A 73 -37.66 6.68 -8.69
C PRO A 73 -37.25 7.69 -9.75
N VAL A 74 -35.95 7.99 -9.78
CA VAL A 74 -35.34 8.88 -10.78
C VAL A 74 -34.88 8.08 -11.99
N ASP A 75 -35.02 8.65 -13.18
CA ASP A 75 -34.47 8.03 -14.40
C ASP A 75 -32.94 8.14 -14.47
N ALA A 76 -32.31 7.35 -15.34
CA ALA A 76 -30.86 7.31 -15.47
C ALA A 76 -30.23 8.68 -15.78
N ALA A 77 -30.93 9.53 -16.54
CA ALA A 77 -30.46 10.88 -16.87
C ALA A 77 -30.44 11.80 -15.64
N THR A 78 -31.48 11.73 -14.82
CA THR A 78 -31.61 12.47 -13.56
C THR A 78 -30.61 11.96 -12.53
N GLN A 79 -30.43 10.65 -12.43
CA GLN A 79 -29.43 10.03 -11.55
C GLN A 79 -28.01 10.49 -11.92
N GLU A 80 -27.67 10.58 -13.21
CA GLU A 80 -26.37 11.10 -13.64
C GLU A 80 -26.19 12.58 -13.30
N GLN A 81 -27.24 13.41 -13.42
CA GLN A 81 -27.21 14.81 -12.98
C GLN A 81 -26.99 14.95 -11.47
N LEU A 82 -27.59 14.05 -10.67
CA LEU A 82 -27.37 13.99 -9.23
C LEU A 82 -25.91 13.62 -8.92
N HIS A 83 -25.39 12.54 -9.50
CA HIS A 83 -23.99 12.13 -9.30
C HIS A 83 -22.98 13.19 -9.75
N ALA A 84 -23.29 13.96 -10.79
CA ALA A 84 -22.44 15.06 -11.25
C ALA A 84 -22.20 16.12 -10.16
N ILE A 85 -23.13 16.32 -9.21
CA ILE A 85 -22.99 17.29 -8.11
C ILE A 85 -21.71 17.03 -7.29
N TRP A 86 -21.42 15.77 -6.97
CA TRP A 86 -20.24 15.41 -6.20
C TRP A 86 -19.03 15.05 -7.07
N ARG A 87 -19.27 14.53 -8.29
CA ARG A 87 -18.21 14.13 -9.23
C ARG A 87 -17.46 15.34 -9.80
N ASP A 88 -18.19 16.40 -10.14
CA ASP A 88 -17.66 17.64 -10.71
C ASP A 88 -17.49 18.75 -9.65
N PHE A 89 -17.53 18.37 -8.36
CA PHE A 89 -17.47 19.30 -7.23
C PHE A 89 -16.21 20.17 -7.29
N SER A 90 -16.39 21.49 -7.36
CA SER A 90 -15.32 22.44 -7.62
C SER A 90 -14.90 23.23 -6.37
N ARG A 91 -13.77 23.94 -6.47
CA ARG A 91 -13.34 24.89 -5.40
C ARG A 91 -14.36 26.00 -5.16
N GLN A 92 -15.14 26.38 -6.18
CA GLN A 92 -16.21 27.38 -6.04
C GLN A 92 -17.38 26.80 -5.24
N ASP A 93 -17.73 25.54 -5.46
CA ASP A 93 -18.76 24.85 -4.67
C ASP A 93 -18.33 24.72 -3.21
N ALA A 94 -17.07 24.36 -2.93
CA ALA A 94 -16.54 24.35 -1.56
C ALA A 94 -16.61 25.74 -0.90
N ALA A 95 -16.29 26.81 -1.62
CA ALA A 95 -16.43 28.17 -1.12
C ALA A 95 -17.90 28.56 -0.86
N ALA A 96 -18.84 28.09 -1.70
CA ALA A 96 -20.27 28.27 -1.49
C ALA A 96 -20.74 27.57 -0.20
N VAL A 97 -20.31 26.32 0.04
CA VAL A 97 -20.58 25.61 1.30
C VAL A 97 -20.04 26.39 2.50
N ARG A 98 -18.80 26.89 2.44
CA ARG A 98 -18.22 27.73 3.51
C ARG A 98 -19.00 29.03 3.74
N ALA A 99 -19.53 29.65 2.69
CA ALA A 99 -20.38 30.85 2.82
C ALA A 99 -21.73 30.54 3.48
N ILE A 100 -22.29 29.34 3.26
CA ILE A 100 -23.47 28.86 4.00
C ILE A 100 -23.11 28.56 5.46
N GLU A 101 -21.98 27.91 5.71
CA GLU A 101 -21.49 27.60 7.05
C GLU A 101 -21.27 28.85 7.90
N ALA A 102 -20.73 29.92 7.33
CA ALA A 102 -20.55 31.20 8.03
C ALA A 102 -21.87 31.78 8.60
N ARG A 103 -23.02 31.37 8.03
CA ARG A 103 -24.36 31.77 8.49
C ARG A 103 -24.98 30.76 9.47
N THR A 104 -24.73 29.48 9.25
CA THR A 104 -25.33 28.38 10.04
C THR A 104 -24.51 27.98 11.26
N ASN A 105 -23.22 28.30 11.27
CA ASN A 105 -22.22 27.83 12.23
C ASN A 105 -22.24 26.30 12.41
N HIS A 106 -22.58 25.56 11.35
CA HIS A 106 -22.65 24.11 11.34
C HIS A 106 -22.30 23.57 9.93
N ASP A 107 -21.23 22.78 9.84
CA ASP A 107 -20.65 22.34 8.57
C ASP A 107 -21.54 21.37 7.78
N VAL A 108 -22.07 20.32 8.40
CA VAL A 108 -22.97 19.37 7.69
C VAL A 108 -24.28 20.02 7.29
N LYS A 109 -24.85 20.91 8.12
CA LYS A 109 -26.06 21.67 7.74
C LYS A 109 -25.81 22.58 6.53
N ALA A 110 -24.60 23.12 6.40
CA ALA A 110 -24.21 23.88 5.22
C ALA A 110 -24.12 23.01 3.96
N VAL A 111 -23.65 21.76 4.10
CA VAL A 111 -23.69 20.77 3.02
C VAL A 111 -25.13 20.43 2.63
N GLU A 112 -26.03 20.18 3.60
CA GLU A 112 -27.45 19.91 3.33
C GLU A 112 -28.07 21.03 2.49
N TYR A 113 -27.91 22.30 2.89
CA TYR A 113 -28.45 23.43 2.12
C TYR A 113 -27.85 23.54 0.73
N PHE A 114 -26.53 23.32 0.59
CA PHE A 114 -25.90 23.29 -0.73
C PHE A 114 -26.48 22.19 -1.62
N VAL A 115 -26.67 20.97 -1.09
CA VAL A 115 -27.23 19.85 -1.84
C VAL A 115 -28.69 20.13 -2.19
N LYS A 116 -29.50 20.68 -1.27
CA LYS A 116 -30.87 21.11 -1.54
C LYS A 116 -30.94 22.11 -2.70
N ASP A 117 -30.08 23.12 -2.72
CA ASP A 117 -30.02 24.11 -3.80
C ASP A 117 -29.67 23.46 -5.16
N LYS A 118 -28.73 22.51 -5.18
CA LYS A 118 -28.35 21.78 -6.40
C LYS A 118 -29.46 20.84 -6.87
N VAL A 119 -30.07 20.07 -5.96
CA VAL A 119 -31.19 19.15 -6.28
C VAL A 119 -32.42 19.94 -6.76
N ALA A 120 -32.73 21.09 -6.17
CA ALA A 120 -33.83 21.96 -6.60
C ALA A 120 -33.68 22.46 -8.05
N SER A 121 -32.43 22.57 -8.53
CA SER A 121 -32.14 23.00 -9.90
C SER A 121 -32.35 21.91 -10.95
N ILE A 122 -32.49 20.65 -10.53
CA ILE A 122 -32.75 19.51 -11.41
C ILE A 122 -34.25 19.40 -11.66
N ARG A 123 -34.62 19.27 -12.93
CA ARG A 123 -36.03 19.25 -13.36
C ARG A 123 -36.79 18.13 -12.66
N GLY A 124 -37.88 18.48 -11.97
CA GLY A 124 -38.76 17.53 -11.31
C GLY A 124 -38.41 17.21 -9.85
N LEU A 125 -37.24 17.61 -9.35
CA LEU A 125 -36.82 17.27 -7.99
C LEU A 125 -37.11 18.35 -6.94
N ALA A 126 -37.48 19.58 -7.35
CA ALA A 126 -37.81 20.67 -6.43
C ALA A 126 -38.86 20.32 -5.34
N PRO A 127 -39.92 19.53 -5.61
CA PRO A 127 -40.87 19.11 -4.57
C PRO A 127 -40.30 18.13 -3.54
N HIS A 128 -39.18 17.47 -3.85
CA HIS A 128 -38.62 16.37 -3.07
C HIS A 128 -37.36 16.76 -2.28
N ILE A 129 -36.95 18.03 -2.29
CA ILE A 129 -35.69 18.49 -1.67
C ILE A 129 -35.61 18.23 -0.16
N GLU A 130 -36.73 18.06 0.53
CA GLU A 130 -36.76 17.74 1.96
C GLU A 130 -36.38 16.27 2.25
N PHE A 131 -36.19 15.45 1.21
CA PHE A 131 -35.56 14.14 1.35
C PHE A 131 -34.02 14.20 1.42
N VAL A 132 -33.41 15.35 1.09
CA VAL A 132 -31.98 15.56 1.35
C VAL A 132 -31.76 15.56 2.87
N HIS A 133 -30.80 14.78 3.35
CA HIS A 133 -30.55 14.54 4.77
C HIS A 133 -31.70 13.86 5.53
N PHE A 134 -32.61 13.17 4.82
CA PHE A 134 -33.76 12.54 5.45
C PHE A 134 -33.36 11.51 6.52
N ALA A 135 -33.92 11.69 7.72
CA ALA A 135 -33.70 10.88 8.93
C ALA A 135 -32.24 10.74 9.43
N CYS A 136 -31.29 11.40 8.76
CA CYS A 136 -29.88 11.40 9.10
C CYS A 136 -29.56 12.20 10.37
N THR A 137 -28.44 11.87 10.99
CA THR A 137 -27.66 12.80 11.83
C THR A 137 -26.39 13.22 11.10
N SER A 138 -25.77 14.35 11.48
CA SER A 138 -24.47 14.78 10.93
C SER A 138 -23.40 13.68 10.91
N GLU A 139 -23.39 12.80 11.91
CA GLU A 139 -22.43 11.70 12.01
C GLU A 139 -22.70 10.53 11.08
N ASP A 140 -23.93 10.35 10.58
CA ASP A 140 -24.18 9.43 9.47
C ASP A 140 -23.36 9.91 8.25
N ILE A 141 -23.43 11.20 7.91
CA ILE A 141 -22.70 11.75 6.78
C ILE A 141 -21.18 11.76 7.04
N ASN A 142 -20.75 12.15 8.24
CA ASN A 142 -19.33 12.26 8.58
C ASN A 142 -18.61 10.91 8.54
N ASN A 143 -19.15 9.88 9.18
CA ASN A 143 -18.44 8.60 9.28
C ASN A 143 -18.27 7.95 7.89
N LEU A 144 -19.31 7.98 7.04
CA LEU A 144 -19.20 7.51 5.66
C LEU A 144 -18.19 8.34 4.86
N ALA A 145 -18.20 9.68 5.01
CA ALA A 145 -17.24 10.54 4.33
C ALA A 145 -15.80 10.20 4.74
N TYR A 146 -15.52 10.03 6.03
CA TYR A 146 -14.20 9.65 6.52
C TYR A 146 -13.78 8.23 6.07
N ALA A 147 -14.69 7.26 6.06
CA ALA A 147 -14.41 5.92 5.55
C ALA A 147 -14.04 5.94 4.06
N LEU A 148 -14.77 6.72 3.24
CA LEU A 148 -14.44 6.92 1.82
C LEU A 148 -13.11 7.66 1.62
N MET A 149 -12.83 8.67 2.44
CA MET A 149 -11.52 9.37 2.44
C MET A 149 -10.38 8.41 2.76
N LEU A 150 -10.54 7.58 3.81
CA LEU A 150 -9.54 6.59 4.21
C LEU A 150 -9.35 5.51 3.15
N SER A 151 -10.42 5.10 2.45
CA SER A 151 -10.32 4.18 1.32
C SER A 151 -9.43 4.76 0.19
N ALA A 152 -9.68 6.02 -0.19
CA ALA A 152 -8.88 6.69 -1.21
C ALA A 152 -7.40 6.85 -0.78
N VAL A 153 -7.16 7.23 0.48
CA VAL A 153 -5.81 7.34 1.04
C VAL A 153 -5.12 5.98 1.07
N ARG A 154 -5.80 4.93 1.50
CA ARG A 154 -5.26 3.56 1.58
C ARG A 154 -4.67 3.16 0.25
N GLU A 155 -5.40 3.34 -0.85
CA GLU A 155 -4.92 2.94 -2.16
C GLU A 155 -3.86 3.89 -2.72
N GLN A 156 -4.12 5.20 -2.69
CA GLN A 156 -3.34 6.17 -3.46
C GLN A 156 -2.12 6.71 -2.72
N ALA A 157 -2.23 6.89 -1.40
CA ALA A 157 -1.21 7.53 -0.58
C ALA A 157 -0.34 6.55 0.21
N LEU A 158 -0.85 5.32 0.45
CA LEU A 158 -0.20 4.34 1.32
C LEU A 158 0.18 3.08 0.55
N LEU A 159 -0.78 2.23 0.18
CA LEU A 159 -0.49 0.91 -0.40
C LEU A 159 0.33 1.01 -1.68
N ARG A 160 0.03 1.96 -2.58
CA ARG A 160 0.83 2.16 -3.79
C ARG A 160 2.31 2.48 -3.47
N PRO A 161 2.67 3.58 -2.80
CA PRO A 161 4.07 3.86 -2.49
C PRO A 161 4.72 2.83 -1.57
N MET A 162 3.97 2.20 -0.66
CA MET A 162 4.48 1.10 0.17
C MET A 162 4.91 -0.11 -0.68
N ARG A 163 4.09 -0.50 -1.67
CA ARG A 163 4.41 -1.60 -2.60
C ARG A 163 5.58 -1.25 -3.49
N GLU A 164 5.61 -0.03 -4.03
CA GLU A 164 6.74 0.48 -4.82
C GLU A 164 8.05 0.39 -4.02
N LEU A 165 8.07 0.92 -2.79
CA LEU A 165 9.24 0.91 -1.91
C LEU A 165 9.69 -0.51 -1.53
N ALA A 166 8.76 -1.38 -1.13
CA ALA A 166 9.08 -2.77 -0.81
C ALA A 166 9.61 -3.53 -2.03
N GLY A 167 9.07 -3.22 -3.23
CA GLY A 167 9.55 -3.75 -4.51
C GLY A 167 10.96 -3.28 -4.84
N THR A 168 11.25 -1.98 -4.69
CA THR A 168 12.58 -1.40 -4.92
C THR A 168 13.63 -2.00 -3.97
N ILE A 169 13.31 -2.12 -2.68
CA ILE A 169 14.20 -2.78 -1.69
C ILE A 169 14.41 -4.26 -2.05
N GLY A 170 13.34 -4.96 -2.45
CA GLY A 170 13.41 -6.36 -2.87
C GLY A 170 14.30 -6.57 -4.10
N GLN A 171 14.17 -5.70 -5.12
CA GLN A 171 14.98 -5.75 -6.34
C GLN A 171 16.46 -5.45 -6.07
N LEU A 172 16.75 -4.48 -5.20
CA LEU A 172 18.12 -4.23 -4.74
C LEU A 172 18.65 -5.43 -3.93
N GLY A 173 17.80 -6.06 -3.13
CA GLY A 173 18.11 -7.30 -2.42
C GLY A 173 18.47 -8.45 -3.36
N GLU A 174 17.76 -8.59 -4.47
CA GLU A 174 18.03 -9.61 -5.49
C GLU A 174 19.35 -9.36 -6.22
N SER A 175 19.60 -8.11 -6.64
CA SER A 175 20.78 -7.75 -7.41
C SER A 175 22.07 -7.83 -6.59
N LEU A 176 21.97 -7.75 -5.27
CA LEU A 176 23.08 -7.87 -4.32
C LEU A 176 23.05 -9.19 -3.53
N ALA A 177 22.28 -10.18 -4.00
CA ALA A 177 22.05 -11.44 -3.29
C ALA A 177 23.33 -12.18 -2.93
N ASP A 178 24.34 -12.14 -3.81
CA ASP A 178 25.61 -12.85 -3.71
C ASP A 178 26.75 -12.01 -3.14
N VAL A 179 26.53 -10.73 -2.81
CA VAL A 179 27.55 -9.83 -2.28
C VAL A 179 27.78 -10.10 -0.79
N PRO A 180 28.90 -10.73 -0.37
CA PRO A 180 29.14 -11.08 1.02
C PRO A 180 29.33 -9.83 1.89
N MET A 181 28.84 -9.89 3.12
CA MET A 181 28.93 -8.81 4.08
C MET A 181 29.23 -9.35 5.47
N LEU A 182 30.13 -8.68 6.19
CA LEU A 182 30.36 -8.95 7.60
C LEU A 182 29.14 -8.51 8.40
N ALA A 183 28.42 -9.46 9.01
CA ALA A 183 27.29 -9.14 9.87
C ALA A 183 27.78 -8.48 11.17
N ARG A 184 26.91 -7.70 11.80
CA ARG A 184 27.19 -7.08 13.10
C ARG A 184 26.09 -7.41 14.11
N THR A 185 26.49 -7.99 15.24
CA THR A 185 25.60 -8.21 16.38
C THR A 185 26.15 -7.46 17.58
N HIS A 186 25.30 -6.68 18.27
CA HIS A 186 25.75 -5.72 19.29
C HIS A 186 26.85 -4.75 18.78
N GLY A 187 26.84 -4.44 17.47
CA GLY A 187 27.86 -3.62 16.81
C GLY A 187 29.22 -4.30 16.60
N GLN A 188 29.37 -5.59 16.94
CA GLN A 188 30.61 -6.37 16.79
C GLN A 188 30.55 -7.31 15.59
N ALA A 189 31.70 -7.63 15.02
CA ALA A 189 31.83 -8.60 13.93
C ALA A 189 31.17 -9.95 14.28
N ALA A 190 30.39 -10.49 13.35
CA ALA A 190 29.64 -11.74 13.51
C ALA A 190 29.64 -12.56 12.21
N SER A 191 29.06 -13.76 12.26
CA SER A 191 28.97 -14.69 11.13
C SER A 191 28.45 -13.99 9.87
N PRO A 192 29.15 -14.08 8.72
CA PRO A 192 28.82 -13.34 7.51
C PRO A 192 27.40 -13.59 6.97
N THR A 193 26.89 -12.58 6.28
CA THR A 193 25.61 -12.58 5.54
C THR A 193 25.89 -12.11 4.11
N THR A 194 24.86 -11.76 3.34
CA THR A 194 25.00 -10.99 2.11
C THR A 194 24.23 -9.68 2.20
N VAL A 195 24.69 -8.65 1.49
CA VAL A 195 23.99 -7.35 1.41
C VAL A 195 22.54 -7.59 0.97
N GLY A 196 22.36 -8.41 -0.07
CA GLY A 196 21.05 -8.73 -0.58
C GLY A 196 20.14 -9.44 0.42
N LYS A 197 20.70 -10.29 1.28
CA LYS A 197 19.92 -10.99 2.32
C LYS A 197 19.41 -10.03 3.41
N GLU A 198 20.18 -9.02 3.78
CA GLU A 198 19.72 -8.03 4.76
C GLU A 198 18.62 -7.13 4.19
N LEU A 199 18.73 -6.73 2.92
CA LEU A 199 17.65 -6.02 2.23
C LEU A 199 16.39 -6.87 2.07
N ALA A 200 16.56 -8.16 1.77
CA ALA A 200 15.46 -9.11 1.66
C ALA A 200 14.67 -9.30 2.97
N ASN A 201 15.34 -9.24 4.13
CA ASN A 201 14.67 -9.25 5.44
C ASN A 201 13.68 -8.09 5.56
N VAL A 202 14.10 -6.89 5.16
CA VAL A 202 13.29 -5.67 5.21
C VAL A 202 12.12 -5.78 4.23
N ALA A 203 12.39 -6.13 2.96
CA ALA A 203 11.34 -6.28 1.95
C ALA A 203 10.25 -7.28 2.38
N ALA A 204 10.63 -8.43 2.95
CA ALA A 204 9.69 -9.43 3.45
C ALA A 204 8.80 -8.89 4.58
N ARG A 205 9.38 -8.15 5.54
CA ARG A 205 8.63 -7.51 6.63
C ARG A 205 7.65 -6.46 6.09
N LEU A 206 8.10 -5.59 5.20
CA LEU A 206 7.27 -4.55 4.59
C LEU A 206 6.07 -5.14 3.84
N ARG A 207 6.30 -6.17 3.00
CA ARG A 207 5.22 -6.90 2.30
C ARG A 207 4.20 -7.50 3.26
N GLY A 208 4.66 -8.08 4.37
CA GLY A 208 3.78 -8.57 5.43
C GLY A 208 2.90 -7.49 6.06
N HIS A 209 3.39 -6.25 6.17
CA HIS A 209 2.62 -5.11 6.68
C HIS A 209 1.63 -4.55 5.66
N ILE A 210 1.99 -4.55 4.36
CA ILE A 210 1.11 -4.13 3.27
C ILE A 210 -0.17 -4.97 3.23
N GLY A 211 -0.05 -6.30 3.33
CA GLY A 211 -1.22 -7.20 3.38
C GLY A 211 -2.15 -6.86 4.54
N LYS A 212 -1.59 -6.68 5.75
CA LYS A 212 -2.36 -6.33 6.94
C LYS A 212 -3.10 -4.99 6.82
N LEU A 213 -2.52 -3.99 6.13
CA LEU A 213 -3.21 -2.72 5.88
C LEU A 213 -4.32 -2.87 4.83
N ALA A 214 -4.08 -3.66 3.78
CA ALA A 214 -5.07 -3.93 2.75
C ALA A 214 -6.31 -4.65 3.31
N ASP A 215 -6.10 -5.56 4.27
CA ASP A 215 -7.16 -6.36 4.89
C ASP A 215 -8.00 -5.61 5.94
N VAL A 216 -7.61 -4.39 6.35
CA VAL A 216 -8.41 -3.62 7.31
C VAL A 216 -9.77 -3.27 6.71
N ALA A 217 -10.84 -3.75 7.34
CA ALA A 217 -12.20 -3.41 6.97
C ALA A 217 -12.47 -1.92 7.28
N LEU A 218 -12.93 -1.16 6.28
CA LEU A 218 -13.29 0.24 6.48
C LEU A 218 -14.77 0.30 6.86
N CYS A 219 -15.02 0.44 8.15
CA CYS A 219 -16.37 0.37 8.70
C CYS A 219 -17.13 1.69 8.54
N ALA A 220 -18.45 1.59 8.36
CA ALA A 220 -19.35 2.72 8.34
C ALA A 220 -20.74 2.34 8.85
N LYS A 221 -21.50 3.35 9.30
CA LYS A 221 -22.85 3.21 9.85
C LYS A 221 -23.81 4.22 9.22
N MET A 222 -25.09 3.88 9.22
CA MET A 222 -26.19 4.75 8.79
C MET A 222 -27.42 4.43 9.65
N ASN A 223 -27.61 5.12 10.76
CA ASN A 223 -28.62 4.71 11.76
C ASN A 223 -29.16 5.85 12.64
N GLY A 224 -28.93 7.11 12.24
CA GLY A 224 -29.55 8.27 12.84
C GLY A 224 -28.90 8.70 14.17
N ALA A 225 -29.65 9.53 14.91
CA ALA A 225 -29.13 10.34 16.01
C ALA A 225 -28.38 9.59 17.11
N VAL A 226 -28.79 8.36 17.45
CA VAL A 226 -28.22 7.60 18.57
C VAL A 226 -28.05 6.11 18.27
N GLY A 227 -28.07 5.71 16.99
CA GLY A 227 -27.83 4.33 16.59
C GLY A 227 -29.07 3.43 16.41
N ASN A 228 -30.28 3.96 16.58
CA ASN A 228 -31.50 3.14 16.71
C ASN A 228 -32.60 3.42 15.67
N TYR A 229 -32.28 4.13 14.59
CA TYR A 229 -33.25 4.39 13.50
C TYR A 229 -34.53 5.13 13.94
N ASN A 230 -34.52 5.87 15.06
CA ASN A 230 -35.74 6.44 15.65
C ASN A 230 -36.54 7.31 14.68
N ALA A 231 -35.88 8.25 13.98
CA ALA A 231 -36.54 9.12 13.01
C ALA A 231 -37.05 8.35 11.78
N HIS A 232 -36.26 7.36 11.35
CA HIS A 232 -36.57 6.51 10.20
C HIS A 232 -37.85 5.71 10.44
N LEU A 233 -37.92 4.97 11.55
CA LEU A 233 -39.05 4.11 11.91
C LEU A 233 -40.35 4.88 12.23
N VAL A 234 -40.25 6.13 12.67
CA VAL A 234 -41.45 6.97 12.88
C VAL A 234 -42.03 7.45 11.55
N ALA A 235 -41.17 7.75 10.57
CA ALA A 235 -41.61 8.24 9.28
C ALA A 235 -42.08 7.11 8.35
N PHE A 236 -41.36 5.98 8.35
CA PHE A 236 -41.63 4.80 7.52
C PHE A 236 -41.45 3.52 8.36
N PRO A 237 -42.46 3.11 9.13
CA PRO A 237 -42.37 1.97 10.05
C PRO A 237 -42.30 0.60 9.35
N GLU A 238 -42.75 0.51 8.11
CA GLU A 238 -42.75 -0.71 7.29
C GLU A 238 -41.40 -1.02 6.64
N VAL A 239 -40.49 -0.05 6.55
CA VAL A 239 -39.16 -0.23 5.97
C VAL A 239 -38.25 -0.96 6.96
N ASP A 240 -37.58 -2.03 6.50
CA ASP A 240 -36.48 -2.67 7.24
C ASP A 240 -35.22 -1.80 7.18
N TRP A 241 -35.20 -0.73 7.98
CA TRP A 241 -34.11 0.22 8.00
C TRP A 241 -32.73 -0.39 8.30
N PRO A 242 -32.57 -1.36 9.22
CA PRO A 242 -31.30 -2.08 9.36
C PRO A 242 -30.82 -2.77 8.08
N ALA A 243 -31.71 -3.43 7.32
CA ALA A 243 -31.36 -4.05 6.06
C ALA A 243 -31.01 -3.00 4.98
N ARG A 244 -31.81 -1.93 4.86
CA ARG A 244 -31.57 -0.85 3.90
C ARG A 244 -30.29 -0.05 4.19
N ALA A 245 -29.98 0.18 5.46
CA ALA A 245 -28.72 0.80 5.86
C ALA A 245 -27.51 -0.04 5.51
N ARG A 246 -27.60 -1.38 5.67
CA ARG A 246 -26.55 -2.31 5.21
C ARG A 246 -26.36 -2.20 3.71
N GLU A 247 -27.44 -2.32 2.95
CA GLU A 247 -27.42 -2.24 1.48
C GLU A 247 -26.77 -0.93 1.00
N PHE A 248 -27.13 0.20 1.60
CA PHE A 248 -26.54 1.50 1.28
C PHE A 248 -25.03 1.55 1.59
N VAL A 249 -24.61 1.13 2.79
CA VAL A 249 -23.20 1.18 3.19
C VAL A 249 -22.34 0.21 2.36
N GLU A 250 -22.80 -1.01 2.15
CA GLU A 250 -22.09 -2.02 1.35
C GLU A 250 -22.07 -1.63 -0.14
N GLY A 251 -23.11 -0.96 -0.65
CA GLY A 251 -23.15 -0.36 -2.00
C GLY A 251 -22.09 0.73 -2.22
N LEU A 252 -21.60 1.36 -1.15
CA LEU A 252 -20.45 2.28 -1.19
C LEU A 252 -19.09 1.58 -1.05
N ALA A 253 -19.07 0.24 -1.10
CA ALA A 253 -17.90 -0.62 -0.89
C ALA A 253 -17.25 -0.44 0.50
N LEU A 254 -18.07 -0.22 1.53
CA LEU A 254 -17.66 -0.12 2.92
C LEU A 254 -18.23 -1.28 3.75
N ALA A 255 -17.59 -1.61 4.87
CA ALA A 255 -18.10 -2.62 5.78
C ALA A 255 -19.19 -2.03 6.69
N PHE A 256 -20.37 -2.63 6.70
CA PHE A 256 -21.47 -2.15 7.54
C PHE A 256 -21.25 -2.48 9.02
N ASN A 257 -21.30 -1.45 9.88
CA ASN A 257 -21.29 -1.59 11.33
C ASN A 257 -22.72 -1.42 11.89
N PRO A 258 -23.40 -2.51 12.30
CA PRO A 258 -24.78 -2.44 12.80
C PRO A 258 -24.90 -1.90 14.23
N TYR A 259 -23.82 -1.84 15.00
CA TYR A 259 -23.86 -1.51 16.43
C TYR A 259 -23.03 -0.28 16.74
N THR A 260 -23.67 0.88 16.70
CA THR A 260 -23.00 2.15 16.99
C THR A 260 -23.85 3.01 17.91
N THR A 261 -23.24 4.06 18.45
CA THR A 261 -23.98 5.16 19.07
C THR A 261 -24.29 6.21 18.00
N GLN A 262 -24.18 7.50 18.32
CA GLN A 262 -24.26 8.55 17.30
C GLN A 262 -23.09 8.50 16.31
N ILE A 263 -21.91 8.05 16.75
CA ILE A 263 -20.68 7.92 15.94
C ILE A 263 -20.39 6.46 15.61
N GLU A 264 -19.69 6.22 14.51
CA GLU A 264 -18.94 4.98 14.34
C GLU A 264 -17.82 4.95 15.42
N PRO A 265 -17.58 3.82 16.10
CA PRO A 265 -16.67 3.76 17.26
C PRO A 265 -15.18 3.98 16.95
N HIS A 266 -14.80 4.18 15.70
CA HIS A 266 -13.43 4.45 15.23
C HIS A 266 -12.42 3.33 15.48
N ASP A 267 -12.84 2.14 15.89
CA ASP A 267 -11.97 0.99 16.13
C ASP A 267 -11.19 0.59 14.87
N TYR A 268 -11.85 0.63 13.71
CA TYR A 268 -11.20 0.32 12.44
C TYR A 268 -10.14 1.38 12.06
N ILE A 269 -10.34 2.65 12.47
CA ILE A 269 -9.35 3.71 12.26
C ILE A 269 -8.12 3.43 13.13
N ALA A 270 -8.30 2.98 14.37
CA ALA A 270 -7.19 2.57 15.23
C ALA A 270 -6.43 1.37 14.64
N GLU A 271 -7.14 0.36 14.13
CA GLU A 271 -6.53 -0.78 13.43
C GLU A 271 -5.73 -0.32 12.19
N PHE A 272 -6.31 0.56 11.39
CA PHE A 272 -5.67 1.18 10.22
C PHE A 272 -4.38 1.90 10.62
N CYS A 273 -4.44 2.78 11.63
CA CYS A 273 -3.29 3.52 12.13
C CYS A 273 -2.19 2.58 12.61
N HIS A 274 -2.52 1.55 13.40
CA HIS A 274 -1.56 0.55 13.85
C HIS A 274 -0.94 -0.24 12.69
N ALA A 275 -1.69 -0.56 11.64
CA ALA A 275 -1.15 -1.21 10.45
C ALA A 275 -0.10 -0.34 9.75
N VAL A 276 -0.38 0.95 9.57
CA VAL A 276 0.58 1.92 9.01
C VAL A 276 1.80 2.08 9.91
N MET A 277 1.62 2.19 11.23
CA MET A 277 2.73 2.34 12.18
C MET A 277 3.72 1.17 12.12
N ARG A 278 3.24 -0.06 11.92
CA ARG A 278 4.12 -1.25 11.77
C ARG A 278 4.96 -1.19 10.50
N PHE A 279 4.38 -0.73 9.38
CA PHE A 279 5.14 -0.47 8.17
C PHE A 279 6.21 0.60 8.42
N ASN A 280 5.81 1.73 9.02
CA ASN A 280 6.70 2.84 9.35
C ASN A 280 7.86 2.41 10.25
N GLN A 281 7.61 1.54 11.23
CA GLN A 281 8.64 1.07 12.15
C GLN A 281 9.70 0.21 11.43
N THR A 282 9.28 -0.62 10.47
CA THR A 282 10.21 -1.40 9.65
C THR A 282 10.98 -0.52 8.69
N LEU A 283 10.36 0.52 8.12
CA LEU A 283 11.07 1.48 7.29
C LEU A 283 12.07 2.34 8.08
N LEU A 284 11.71 2.74 9.30
CA LEU A 284 12.61 3.48 10.20
C LEU A 284 13.85 2.65 10.55
N ASP A 285 13.65 1.35 10.82
CA ASP A 285 14.74 0.39 11.04
C ASP A 285 15.67 0.32 9.82
N PHE A 286 15.09 0.24 8.62
CA PHE A 286 15.84 0.28 7.35
C PHE A 286 16.62 1.59 7.16
N ASP A 287 16.00 2.75 7.40
CA ASP A 287 16.66 4.06 7.26
C ASP A 287 17.91 4.13 8.14
N ARG A 288 17.83 3.60 9.37
CA ARG A 288 18.94 3.55 10.34
C ARG A 288 20.04 2.56 9.94
N ASP A 289 19.66 1.39 9.44
CA ASP A 289 20.63 0.40 8.95
C ASP A 289 21.38 0.92 7.72
N ILE A 290 20.69 1.52 6.75
CA ILE A 290 21.32 2.13 5.57
C ILE A 290 22.24 3.28 5.98
N TRP A 291 21.80 4.14 6.92
CA TRP A 291 22.67 5.17 7.49
C TRP A 291 23.96 4.57 8.08
N GLY A 292 23.84 3.47 8.82
CA GLY A 292 24.97 2.74 9.39
C GLY A 292 25.91 2.15 8.32
N TYR A 293 25.35 1.53 7.28
CA TYR A 293 26.13 1.00 6.16
C TYR A 293 26.85 2.09 5.38
N ILE A 294 26.24 3.26 5.19
CA ILE A 294 26.89 4.44 4.60
C ILE A 294 28.02 4.93 5.51
N ALA A 295 27.81 4.99 6.83
CA ALA A 295 28.84 5.39 7.78
C ALA A 295 30.05 4.44 7.81
N LEU A 296 29.83 3.14 7.56
CA LEU A 296 30.88 2.12 7.42
C LEU A 296 31.59 2.15 6.05
N GLY A 297 31.02 2.89 5.09
CA GLY A 297 31.50 2.96 3.71
C GLY A 297 31.05 1.78 2.83
N TYR A 298 30.09 0.97 3.27
CA TYR A 298 29.55 -0.14 2.47
C TYR A 298 28.68 0.35 1.31
N PHE A 299 28.04 1.50 1.50
CA PHE A 299 27.37 2.23 0.43
C PHE A 299 27.99 3.61 0.27
N ARG A 300 28.24 3.99 -0.98
CA ARG A 300 28.50 5.35 -1.42
C ARG A 300 27.19 5.98 -1.90
N GLN A 301 27.17 7.30 -1.99
CA GLN A 301 26.05 8.03 -2.57
C GLN A 301 26.46 8.70 -3.87
N ARG A 302 25.68 8.44 -4.93
CA ARG A 302 25.87 9.09 -6.23
C ARG A 302 25.68 10.59 -6.09
N LYS A 303 26.66 11.36 -6.58
CA LYS A 303 26.56 12.82 -6.64
C LYS A 303 25.63 13.24 -7.78
N VAL A 304 24.71 14.15 -7.48
CA VAL A 304 23.97 14.88 -8.51
C VAL A 304 24.73 16.17 -8.81
N GLU A 305 24.99 16.44 -10.08
CA GLU A 305 25.71 17.64 -10.52
C GLU A 305 24.95 18.91 -10.05
N GLY A 306 25.65 19.81 -9.37
CA GLY A 306 25.08 21.05 -8.81
C GLY A 306 24.54 20.97 -7.38
N GLU A 307 24.48 19.79 -6.74
CA GLU A 307 24.11 19.68 -5.32
C GLU A 307 25.31 19.91 -4.39
N THR A 308 25.16 20.85 -3.44
CA THR A 308 26.16 21.10 -2.40
C THR A 308 25.89 20.20 -1.18
N GLY A 309 26.69 19.15 -1.02
CA GLY A 309 26.53 18.17 0.08
C GLY A 309 26.92 18.69 1.48
N SER A 310 27.73 19.75 1.56
CA SER A 310 28.09 20.43 2.80
C SER A 310 28.49 21.88 2.52
N SER A 311 28.09 22.80 3.38
CA SER A 311 28.46 24.22 3.29
C SER A 311 29.94 24.49 3.52
N THR A 312 30.69 23.53 4.08
CA THR A 312 32.11 23.69 4.46
C THR A 312 33.04 22.61 3.92
N MET A 313 32.53 21.42 3.57
CA MET A 313 33.36 20.26 3.18
C MET A 313 32.97 19.72 1.79
N PRO A 314 33.69 20.09 0.72
CA PRO A 314 33.30 19.81 -0.68
C PRO A 314 33.17 18.32 -1.06
N HIS A 315 33.81 17.43 -0.29
CA HIS A 315 33.80 15.98 -0.53
C HIS A 315 32.68 15.24 0.21
N LYS A 316 32.02 15.88 1.20
CA LYS A 316 31.04 15.23 2.09
C LYS A 316 29.68 15.08 1.41
N VAL A 317 29.19 13.85 1.33
CA VAL A 317 27.84 13.51 0.85
C VAL A 317 27.08 12.84 1.99
N ASN A 318 25.95 13.43 2.42
CA ASN A 318 25.18 12.97 3.59
C ASN A 318 23.96 12.14 3.18
N PRO A 319 23.56 11.14 3.98
CA PRO A 319 22.35 10.34 3.76
C PRO A 319 21.05 11.10 4.10
N ILE A 320 20.92 12.34 3.63
CA ILE A 320 19.85 13.26 4.03
C ILE A 320 18.45 12.75 3.67
N ASP A 321 18.34 11.97 2.59
CA ASP A 321 17.06 11.38 2.19
C ASP A 321 16.56 10.35 3.22
N PHE A 322 17.46 9.53 3.80
CA PHE A 322 17.13 8.58 4.88
C PHE A 322 16.88 9.30 6.21
N GLU A 323 17.68 10.33 6.54
CA GLU A 323 17.47 11.15 7.74
C GLU A 323 16.13 11.91 7.70
N ASN A 324 15.74 12.40 6.52
CA ASN A 324 14.43 13.03 6.30
C ASN A 324 13.29 12.02 6.41
N SER A 325 13.49 10.79 5.92
CA SER A 325 12.52 9.70 6.07
C SER A 325 12.32 9.38 7.54
N GLU A 326 13.39 9.05 8.27
CA GLU A 326 13.39 8.74 9.69
C GLU A 326 12.63 9.79 10.52
N GLY A 327 12.95 11.08 10.34
CA GLY A 327 12.31 12.16 11.07
C GLY A 327 10.80 12.29 10.79
N ASN A 328 10.39 12.12 9.53
CA ASN A 328 8.96 12.18 9.16
C ASN A 328 8.19 10.94 9.64
N LEU A 329 8.81 9.75 9.65
CA LEU A 329 8.20 8.54 10.23
C LEU A 329 7.91 8.71 11.72
N GLY A 330 8.82 9.36 12.46
CA GLY A 330 8.61 9.69 13.87
C GLY A 330 7.39 10.58 14.11
N ILE A 331 7.25 11.66 13.33
CA ILE A 331 6.08 12.56 13.43
C ILE A 331 4.80 11.85 13.02
N ALA A 332 4.84 11.10 11.91
CA ALA A 332 3.69 10.32 11.44
C ALA A 332 3.20 9.35 12.52
N ASN A 333 4.11 8.57 13.11
CA ASN A 333 3.75 7.59 14.15
C ASN A 333 3.22 8.25 15.42
N ALA A 334 3.71 9.44 15.80
CA ALA A 334 3.17 10.17 16.95
C ALA A 334 1.70 10.59 16.71
N LEU A 335 1.39 11.08 15.51
CA LEU A 335 0.01 11.43 15.13
C LEU A 335 -0.87 10.19 15.02
N LEU A 336 -0.40 9.14 14.34
CA LEU A 336 -1.15 7.88 14.17
C LEU A 336 -1.45 7.22 15.52
N GLY A 337 -0.48 7.20 16.45
CA GLY A 337 -0.69 6.70 17.80
C GLY A 337 -1.75 7.51 18.56
N HIS A 338 -1.69 8.84 18.49
CA HIS A 338 -2.71 9.69 19.10
C HIS A 338 -4.10 9.45 18.51
N LEU A 339 -4.22 9.31 17.18
CA LEU A 339 -5.48 8.99 16.52
C LEU A 339 -6.04 7.64 17.02
N ALA A 340 -5.20 6.61 17.04
CA ALA A 340 -5.59 5.26 17.45
C ALA A 340 -6.03 5.21 18.92
N ASP A 341 -5.36 5.94 19.82
CA ASP A 341 -5.68 5.94 21.24
C ASP A 341 -6.90 6.81 21.56
N LYS A 342 -7.04 7.98 20.91
CA LYS A 342 -8.05 8.98 21.27
C LYS A 342 -9.41 8.73 20.62
N LEU A 343 -9.45 8.29 19.37
CA LEU A 343 -10.70 8.24 18.60
C LEU A 343 -11.72 7.25 19.18
N PRO A 344 -11.34 6.03 19.61
CA PRO A 344 -12.28 5.06 20.16
C PRO A 344 -12.90 5.43 21.51
N VAL A 345 -12.42 6.51 22.15
CA VAL A 345 -12.90 6.95 23.46
C VAL A 345 -13.80 8.18 23.32
N SER A 346 -15.09 7.97 23.54
CA SER A 346 -16.13 9.01 23.51
C SER A 346 -17.08 8.86 24.70
N ARG A 347 -17.47 9.97 25.34
CA ARG A 347 -18.35 9.95 26.51
C ARG A 347 -19.80 9.64 26.11
N TRP A 348 -20.41 8.64 26.74
CA TRP A 348 -21.81 8.24 26.52
C TRP A 348 -22.08 7.92 25.05
N GLN A 349 -23.19 8.43 24.46
CA GLN A 349 -23.52 8.22 23.05
C GLN A 349 -22.63 9.03 22.10
N ARG A 350 -22.02 10.13 22.55
CA ARG A 350 -20.81 10.77 22.00
C ARG A 350 -20.46 12.06 22.76
N ASP A 351 -19.20 12.45 22.69
CA ASP A 351 -18.76 13.84 22.75
C ASP A 351 -18.08 14.25 21.43
N LEU A 352 -17.89 15.55 21.20
CA LEU A 352 -17.46 16.10 19.90
C LEU A 352 -15.93 16.30 19.78
N SER A 353 -15.14 15.75 20.71
CA SER A 353 -13.68 15.91 20.70
C SER A 353 -12.99 15.15 19.56
N ASP A 354 -13.63 14.12 19.01
CA ASP A 354 -13.19 13.36 17.85
C ASP A 354 -13.26 14.18 16.56
N SER A 355 -14.28 15.03 16.37
CA SER A 355 -14.48 15.78 15.13
C SER A 355 -13.28 16.67 14.75
N THR A 356 -12.62 17.31 15.72
CA THR A 356 -11.41 18.09 15.43
C THR A 356 -10.17 17.22 15.24
N VAL A 357 -10.15 16.03 15.83
CA VAL A 357 -9.01 15.10 15.77
C VAL A 357 -9.00 14.33 14.45
N LEU A 358 -10.18 13.96 13.91
CA LEU A 358 -10.31 13.37 12.58
C LEU A 358 -9.79 14.29 11.46
N ARG A 359 -9.79 15.61 11.67
CA ARG A 359 -9.17 16.58 10.74
C ARG A 359 -7.64 16.50 10.70
N SER A 360 -7.01 15.82 11.66
CA SER A 360 -5.57 15.57 11.70
C SER A 360 -5.12 14.30 10.96
N ILE A 361 -6.06 13.55 10.35
CA ILE A 361 -5.76 12.40 9.49
C ILE A 361 -4.85 12.80 8.31
N GLY A 362 -5.14 13.93 7.66
CA GLY A 362 -4.33 14.44 6.55
C GLY A 362 -2.86 14.65 6.90
N PRO A 363 -2.55 15.43 7.96
CA PRO A 363 -1.19 15.57 8.45
C PRO A 363 -0.45 14.25 8.75
N ALA A 364 -1.12 13.28 9.38
CA ALA A 364 -0.53 11.99 9.71
C ALA A 364 -0.03 11.24 8.45
N PHE A 365 -0.87 11.16 7.42
CA PHE A 365 -0.51 10.50 6.16
C PHE A 365 0.38 11.36 5.26
N GLY A 366 0.31 12.69 5.37
CA GLY A 366 1.24 13.60 4.70
C GLY A 366 2.69 13.35 5.13
N HIS A 367 2.95 13.16 6.42
CA HIS A 367 4.28 12.80 6.90
C HIS A 367 4.71 11.39 6.43
N CYS A 368 3.79 10.41 6.36
CA CYS A 368 4.07 9.11 5.74
C CYS A 368 4.53 9.26 4.29
N ALA A 369 3.78 10.02 3.47
CA ALA A 369 4.09 10.22 2.07
C ALA A 369 5.45 10.93 1.85
N VAL A 370 5.79 11.93 2.68
CA VAL A 370 7.11 12.58 2.65
C VAL A 370 8.22 11.60 2.99
N ALA A 371 8.01 10.74 3.99
CA ALA A 371 8.99 9.74 4.37
C ALA A 371 9.23 8.73 3.26
N TYR A 372 8.17 8.08 2.75
CA TYR A 372 8.28 7.06 1.70
C TYR A 372 8.94 7.60 0.44
N ALA A 373 8.56 8.80 0.01
CA ALA A 373 9.18 9.44 -1.14
C ALA A 373 10.66 9.81 -0.89
N SER A 374 11.06 10.03 0.37
CA SER A 374 12.45 10.33 0.72
C SER A 374 13.30 9.06 0.78
N ALA A 375 12.81 7.99 1.41
CA ALA A 375 13.46 6.69 1.37
C ALA A 375 13.69 6.20 -0.07
N GLU A 376 12.67 6.29 -0.94
CA GLU A 376 12.78 5.87 -2.35
C GLU A 376 13.88 6.65 -3.11
N ARG A 377 13.97 7.97 -2.89
CA ARG A 377 15.06 8.79 -3.47
C ARG A 377 16.42 8.40 -2.91
N GLY A 378 16.50 8.10 -1.61
CA GLY A 378 17.73 7.66 -0.96
C GLY A 378 18.22 6.36 -1.57
N ILE A 379 17.34 5.38 -1.75
CA ILE A 379 17.67 4.08 -2.37
C ILE A 379 18.21 4.27 -3.79
N GLY A 380 17.59 5.14 -4.59
CA GLY A 380 18.04 5.45 -5.95
C GLY A 380 19.45 6.08 -6.04
N LYS A 381 20.03 6.51 -4.91
CA LYS A 381 21.38 7.08 -4.82
C LYS A 381 22.42 6.10 -4.29
N LEU A 382 22.03 4.92 -3.81
CA LEU A 382 22.95 3.94 -3.22
C LEU A 382 23.84 3.31 -4.29
N GLU A 383 25.12 3.22 -3.99
CA GLU A 383 26.12 2.48 -4.77
C GLU A 383 26.93 1.60 -3.83
N VAL A 384 26.86 0.28 -4.01
CA VAL A 384 27.57 -0.68 -3.14
C VAL A 384 29.08 -0.59 -3.36
N ASP A 385 29.86 -0.62 -2.28
CA ASP A 385 31.32 -0.65 -2.31
C ASP A 385 31.81 -2.07 -1.98
N THR A 386 31.90 -2.91 -3.01
CA THR A 386 32.30 -4.32 -2.86
C THR A 386 33.74 -4.47 -2.36
N GLU A 387 34.63 -3.54 -2.69
CA GLU A 387 36.02 -3.55 -2.22
C GLU A 387 36.06 -3.29 -0.71
N ARG A 388 35.31 -2.30 -0.21
CA ARG A 388 35.23 -2.03 1.23
C ARG A 388 34.63 -3.19 2.01
N LEU A 389 33.58 -3.83 1.49
CA LEU A 389 32.95 -5.02 2.07
C LEU A 389 33.93 -6.19 2.15
N ALA A 390 34.63 -6.50 1.05
CA ALA A 390 35.63 -7.56 1.00
C ALA A 390 36.78 -7.30 1.99
N ALA A 391 37.29 -6.07 2.05
CA ALA A 391 38.36 -5.70 2.98
C ALA A 391 37.96 -5.84 4.46
N ASP A 392 36.69 -5.66 4.80
CA ASP A 392 36.18 -5.82 6.17
C ASP A 392 36.05 -7.30 6.56
N LEU A 393 35.64 -8.15 5.61
CA LEU A 393 35.61 -9.60 5.76
C LEU A 393 37.01 -10.20 5.90
N ASP A 394 37.95 -9.79 5.05
CA ASP A 394 39.34 -10.28 5.06
C ASP A 394 40.09 -9.95 6.35
N GLN A 395 39.60 -8.96 7.10
CA GLN A 395 40.14 -8.53 8.38
C GLN A 395 39.55 -9.25 9.60
N SER A 396 38.57 -10.12 9.39
CA SER A 396 37.69 -10.68 10.43
C SER A 396 37.63 -12.22 10.38
N TRP A 397 38.77 -12.91 10.34
CA TRP A 397 38.82 -14.38 10.26
C TRP A 397 38.27 -15.09 11.51
N GLU A 398 38.16 -14.39 12.63
CA GLU A 398 37.55 -14.89 13.86
C GLU A 398 36.12 -15.40 13.68
N VAL A 399 35.39 -14.92 12.67
CA VAL A 399 34.01 -15.36 12.40
C VAL A 399 33.91 -16.82 11.96
N LEU A 400 35.01 -17.41 11.46
CA LEU A 400 35.06 -18.83 11.09
C LEU A 400 35.18 -19.76 12.31
N SER A 401 35.45 -19.21 13.51
CA SER A 401 35.57 -20.00 14.74
C SER A 401 34.30 -20.80 15.05
N GLU A 402 33.12 -20.23 14.76
CA GLU A 402 31.82 -20.90 14.89
C GLU A 402 31.74 -22.15 14.00
N ALA A 403 32.19 -22.06 12.75
CA ALA A 403 32.15 -23.18 11.80
C ALA A 403 33.03 -24.34 12.28
N VAL A 404 34.25 -24.03 12.74
CA VAL A 404 35.18 -25.04 13.28
C VAL A 404 34.60 -25.69 14.53
N GLN A 405 34.10 -24.89 15.48
CA GLN A 405 33.46 -25.39 16.69
C GLN A 405 32.30 -26.33 16.35
N THR A 406 31.47 -25.96 15.38
CA THR A 406 30.29 -26.74 14.99
C THR A 406 30.67 -28.08 14.37
N VAL A 407 31.72 -28.12 13.53
CA VAL A 407 32.24 -29.40 12.99
C VAL A 407 32.78 -30.30 14.10
N LEU A 408 33.57 -29.76 15.03
CA LEU A 408 34.09 -30.54 16.16
C LEU A 408 32.96 -31.09 17.06
N ARG A 409 31.88 -30.33 17.27
CA ARG A 409 30.69 -30.81 17.99
C ARG A 409 30.02 -31.96 17.25
N ALA A 410 29.86 -31.85 15.93
CA ALA A 410 29.26 -32.91 15.11
C ALA A 410 30.06 -34.23 15.15
N LEU A 411 31.36 -34.17 15.46
CA LEU A 411 32.23 -35.33 15.66
C LEU A 411 32.18 -35.93 17.07
N GLY A 412 31.45 -35.32 18.01
CA GLY A 412 31.45 -35.73 19.41
C GLY A 412 32.69 -35.28 20.20
N GLY A 413 33.43 -34.28 19.70
CA GLY A 413 34.59 -33.71 20.39
C GLY A 413 34.23 -33.14 21.78
N LYS A 414 35.12 -33.31 22.76
CA LYS A 414 34.97 -32.72 24.10
C LYS A 414 35.40 -31.25 24.08
N GLU A 415 34.56 -30.39 24.65
CA GLU A 415 34.86 -28.96 24.90
C GLU A 415 35.41 -28.15 23.69
N PRO A 416 34.83 -28.24 22.48
CA PRO A 416 35.38 -27.62 21.27
C PRO A 416 35.46 -26.09 21.32
N TYR A 417 34.57 -25.44 22.09
CA TYR A 417 34.62 -23.99 22.31
C TYR A 417 35.87 -23.58 23.11
N GLU A 418 36.20 -24.29 24.19
CA GLU A 418 37.36 -23.98 25.04
C GLU A 418 38.66 -24.30 24.31
N ALA A 419 38.69 -25.36 23.50
CA ALA A 419 39.83 -25.67 22.62
C ALA A 419 40.11 -24.51 21.64
N LEU A 420 39.10 -23.99 20.96
CA LEU A 420 39.25 -22.82 20.08
C LEU A 420 39.66 -21.57 20.85
N LYS A 421 39.00 -21.28 21.99
CA LYS A 421 39.30 -20.10 22.79
C LYS A 421 40.72 -20.10 23.35
N ALA A 422 41.24 -21.26 23.77
CA ALA A 422 42.63 -21.39 24.22
C ALA A 422 43.62 -21.11 23.08
N LEU A 423 43.29 -21.56 21.87
CA LEU A 423 44.11 -21.44 20.67
C LEU A 423 44.08 -20.03 20.04
N THR A 424 43.00 -19.26 20.26
CA THR A 424 42.81 -17.91 19.69
C THR A 424 43.08 -16.78 20.69
N ARG A 425 43.34 -17.10 21.97
CA ARG A 425 43.53 -16.11 23.03
C ARG A 425 44.71 -15.16 22.74
N GLY A 426 44.42 -13.86 22.67
CA GLY A 426 45.43 -12.81 22.53
C GLY A 426 46.05 -12.71 21.12
N ARG A 427 45.48 -13.38 20.12
CA ARG A 427 45.93 -13.32 18.73
C ARG A 427 44.81 -12.79 17.84
N ARG A 428 45.16 -11.91 16.90
CA ARG A 428 44.27 -11.60 15.78
C ARG A 428 44.27 -12.81 14.85
N LEU A 429 43.09 -13.28 14.46
CA LEU A 429 42.98 -14.35 13.49
C LEU A 429 43.18 -13.76 12.10
N ASP A 430 44.14 -14.32 11.37
CA ASP A 430 44.30 -14.16 9.93
C ASP A 430 44.27 -15.56 9.28
N ARG A 431 44.43 -15.59 7.96
CA ARG A 431 44.41 -16.85 7.19
C ARG A 431 45.46 -17.84 7.66
N GLU A 432 46.69 -17.39 7.89
CA GLU A 432 47.81 -18.27 8.23
C GLU A 432 47.60 -18.88 9.62
N VAL A 433 47.19 -18.05 10.59
CA VAL A 433 46.84 -18.49 11.93
C VAL A 433 45.68 -19.48 11.86
N TYR A 434 44.61 -19.17 11.13
CA TYR A 434 43.44 -20.05 10.99
C TYR A 434 43.82 -21.44 10.44
N LEU A 435 44.61 -21.50 9.35
CA LEU A 435 45.05 -22.77 8.76
C LEU A 435 45.97 -23.56 9.72
N GLY A 436 46.86 -22.86 10.43
CA GLY A 436 47.70 -23.45 11.48
C GLY A 436 46.88 -24.05 12.63
N LEU A 437 45.78 -23.39 13.01
CA LEU A 437 44.87 -23.91 14.04
C LEU A 437 44.20 -25.20 13.60
N LEU A 438 43.74 -25.29 12.36
CA LEU A 438 43.12 -26.51 11.85
C LEU A 438 44.05 -27.72 12.02
N ALA A 439 45.35 -27.56 11.74
CA ALA A 439 46.36 -28.62 11.88
C ALA A 439 46.41 -29.26 13.27
N GLY A 440 46.16 -28.48 14.33
CA GLY A 440 46.16 -28.94 15.72
C GLY A 440 44.85 -29.58 16.19
N LEU A 441 43.81 -29.62 15.35
CA LEU A 441 42.50 -30.17 15.69
C LEU A 441 42.32 -31.60 15.18
N ASP A 442 41.60 -32.39 15.99
CA ASP A 442 41.16 -33.75 15.66
C ASP A 442 40.02 -33.71 14.63
N LEU A 443 40.40 -33.64 13.36
CA LEU A 443 39.53 -33.54 12.20
C LEU A 443 39.93 -34.62 11.19
N THR A 444 38.93 -35.23 10.53
CA THR A 444 39.20 -36.08 9.36
C THR A 444 39.77 -35.24 8.22
N GLU A 445 40.45 -35.89 7.27
CA GLU A 445 41.02 -35.21 6.09
C GLU A 445 39.97 -34.40 5.34
N GLN A 446 38.81 -35.02 5.04
CA GLN A 446 37.69 -34.37 4.36
C GLN A 446 37.19 -33.11 5.10
N GLN A 447 37.14 -33.14 6.43
CA GLN A 447 36.66 -32.01 7.24
C GLN A 447 37.68 -30.89 7.29
N ARG A 448 38.96 -31.25 7.40
CA ARG A 448 40.09 -30.32 7.38
C ARG A 448 40.13 -29.59 6.04
N GLU A 449 40.00 -30.30 4.93
CA GLU A 449 39.90 -29.71 3.60
C GLU A 449 38.70 -28.77 3.48
N ARG A 450 37.52 -29.19 3.94
CA ARG A 450 36.31 -28.37 3.89
C ARG A 450 36.47 -27.07 4.69
N LEU A 451 37.04 -27.14 5.90
CA LEU A 451 37.27 -25.96 6.74
C LEU A 451 38.40 -25.08 6.21
N ALA A 452 39.44 -25.66 5.61
CA ALA A 452 40.53 -24.92 5.00
C ALA A 452 40.11 -24.17 3.72
N ALA A 453 39.07 -24.65 3.03
CA ALA A 453 38.48 -23.98 1.87
C ALA A 453 37.59 -22.78 2.23
N LEU A 454 37.17 -22.63 3.49
CA LEU A 454 36.36 -21.49 3.93
C LEU A 454 37.20 -20.20 3.98
N THR A 455 36.55 -19.11 3.60
CA THR A 455 36.95 -17.74 3.91
C THR A 455 35.76 -17.05 4.58
N PRO A 456 35.96 -15.91 5.28
CA PRO A 456 34.83 -15.11 5.74
C PRO A 456 33.84 -14.80 4.61
N ALA A 457 34.32 -14.47 3.41
CA ALA A 457 33.45 -14.18 2.26
C ALA A 457 32.65 -15.39 1.73
N THR A 458 33.13 -16.64 1.92
CA THR A 458 32.40 -17.84 1.49
C THR A 458 31.56 -18.48 2.59
N TYR A 459 31.75 -18.08 3.86
CA TYR A 459 30.96 -18.54 5.00
C TYR A 459 29.64 -17.76 5.16
N ILE A 460 28.86 -17.68 4.07
CA ILE A 460 27.58 -16.95 3.99
C ILE A 460 26.34 -17.84 4.14
N GLY A 461 26.54 -19.14 4.40
CA GLY A 461 25.46 -20.12 4.58
C GLY A 461 24.47 -20.13 3.40
N ALA A 462 23.19 -19.91 3.69
CA ALA A 462 22.13 -19.87 2.69
C ALA A 462 21.71 -18.44 2.30
N ALA A 463 22.48 -17.41 2.65
CA ALA A 463 22.10 -16.01 2.50
C ALA A 463 21.69 -15.66 1.06
N GLU A 464 22.51 -16.02 0.07
CA GLU A 464 22.20 -15.76 -1.35
C GLU A 464 20.88 -16.41 -1.77
N ARG A 465 20.71 -17.71 -1.47
CA ARG A 465 19.47 -18.43 -1.81
C ARG A 465 18.24 -17.78 -1.17
N LEU A 466 18.34 -17.41 0.10
CA LEU A 466 17.25 -16.77 0.84
C LEU A 466 16.93 -15.38 0.30
N ALA A 467 17.94 -14.59 -0.09
CA ALA A 467 17.76 -13.30 -0.73
C ALA A 467 16.99 -13.43 -2.05
N ARG A 468 17.39 -14.36 -2.92
CA ARG A 468 16.71 -14.64 -4.19
C ARG A 468 15.28 -15.17 -4.00
N GLN A 469 15.06 -16.00 -2.98
CA GLN A 469 13.71 -16.51 -2.65
C GLN A 469 12.78 -15.40 -2.16
N ALA A 470 13.26 -14.50 -1.31
CA ALA A 470 12.49 -13.38 -0.82
C ALA A 470 12.27 -12.29 -1.89
N ALA A 471 13.16 -12.20 -2.88
CA ALA A 471 12.98 -11.31 -4.03
C ALA A 471 11.96 -11.81 -5.06
N ALA A 472 11.59 -13.10 -5.02
CA ALA A 472 10.55 -13.62 -5.90
C ALA A 472 9.29 -12.74 -5.76
N PRO A 473 8.81 -12.16 -6.87
CA PRO A 473 7.75 -11.16 -6.80
C PRO A 473 6.51 -11.73 -6.13
N GLN A 474 5.97 -11.00 -5.17
CA GLN A 474 4.69 -11.36 -4.57
C GLN A 474 3.61 -11.00 -5.57
N VAL A 475 3.23 -11.99 -6.37
CA VAL A 475 2.14 -11.85 -7.33
C VAL A 475 0.83 -12.00 -6.57
N VAL A 476 0.02 -10.95 -6.57
CA VAL A 476 -1.35 -10.99 -6.09
C VAL A 476 -2.27 -11.04 -7.29
N VAL A 477 -3.22 -11.97 -7.29
CA VAL A 477 -4.31 -12.02 -8.27
C VAL A 477 -5.59 -11.64 -7.56
N ARG A 478 -6.27 -10.61 -8.06
CA ARG A 478 -7.57 -10.17 -7.55
C ARG A 478 -8.61 -10.18 -8.66
N GLU A 479 -9.84 -10.50 -8.28
CA GLU A 479 -10.99 -10.26 -9.14
C GLU A 479 -11.30 -8.75 -9.14
N VAL A 480 -11.59 -8.20 -10.32
CA VAL A 480 -11.83 -6.77 -10.51
C VAL A 480 -13.05 -6.54 -11.40
N ALA A 481 -13.80 -5.48 -11.13
CA ALA A 481 -14.87 -5.03 -12.02
C ALA A 481 -14.27 -4.35 -13.26
N TRP A 482 -14.88 -4.60 -14.42
CA TRP A 482 -14.44 -3.97 -15.67
C TRP A 482 -14.56 -2.44 -15.60
N SER A 483 -15.64 -1.91 -15.04
CA SER A 483 -15.88 -0.47 -14.85
C SER A 483 -14.72 0.27 -14.19
N ASP A 484 -14.05 -0.40 -13.24
CA ASP A 484 -13.03 0.21 -12.40
C ASP A 484 -11.63 0.07 -13.01
N CYS A 485 -11.40 -1.02 -13.73
CA CYS A 485 -10.07 -1.42 -14.19
C CYS A 485 -9.90 -1.46 -15.72
N ALA A 486 -10.92 -1.10 -16.51
CA ALA A 486 -10.89 -1.19 -17.98
C ALA A 486 -9.61 -0.62 -18.59
N LYS A 487 -9.16 0.56 -18.15
CA LYS A 487 -7.92 1.19 -18.65
C LYS A 487 -6.67 0.30 -18.45
N ILE A 488 -6.56 -0.33 -17.29
CA ILE A 488 -5.41 -1.18 -16.92
C ILE A 488 -5.46 -2.50 -17.70
N LEU A 489 -6.63 -3.14 -17.72
CA LEU A 489 -6.82 -4.42 -18.41
C LEU A 489 -6.61 -4.26 -19.91
N ARG A 490 -7.10 -3.14 -20.49
CA ARG A 490 -6.88 -2.79 -21.89
C ARG A 490 -5.40 -2.63 -22.20
N ALA A 491 -4.66 -1.86 -21.39
CA ALA A 491 -3.24 -1.65 -21.63
C ALA A 491 -2.43 -2.97 -21.69
N ILE A 492 -2.71 -3.93 -20.80
CA ILE A 492 -2.06 -5.24 -20.80
C ILE A 492 -2.43 -6.04 -22.06
N ARG A 493 -3.72 -6.07 -22.41
CA ARG A 493 -4.24 -6.83 -23.56
C ARG A 493 -3.79 -6.24 -24.89
N GLU A 494 -3.74 -4.91 -25.03
CA GLU A 494 -3.20 -4.23 -26.21
C GLU A 494 -1.71 -4.57 -26.43
N GLU A 495 -0.92 -4.60 -25.36
CA GLU A 495 0.50 -4.96 -25.47
C GLU A 495 0.68 -6.42 -25.91
N VAL A 496 -0.07 -7.35 -25.31
CA VAL A 496 0.15 -8.79 -25.53
C VAL A 496 -0.57 -9.34 -26.77
N PHE A 497 -1.82 -8.95 -27.02
CA PHE A 497 -2.60 -9.50 -28.14
C PHE A 497 -2.43 -8.66 -29.40
N ILE A 498 -2.60 -7.34 -29.33
CA ILE A 498 -2.59 -6.49 -30.52
C ILE A 498 -1.16 -6.23 -31.00
N ARG A 499 -0.26 -5.76 -30.12
CA ARG A 499 1.11 -5.37 -30.53
C ARG A 499 2.07 -6.53 -30.69
N GLU A 500 1.94 -7.56 -29.86
CA GLU A 500 2.89 -8.69 -29.85
C GLU A 500 2.41 -9.87 -30.71
N GLN A 501 1.11 -10.17 -30.70
CA GLN A 501 0.54 -11.33 -31.42
C GLN A 501 -0.22 -10.94 -32.71
N ASP A 502 -0.22 -9.65 -33.07
CA ASP A 502 -0.91 -9.11 -34.25
C ASP A 502 -2.41 -9.48 -34.32
N VAL A 503 -3.08 -9.63 -33.18
CA VAL A 503 -4.54 -9.85 -33.12
C VAL A 503 -5.26 -8.58 -33.57
N PRO A 504 -6.19 -8.65 -34.53
CA PRO A 504 -6.96 -7.48 -34.97
C PRO A 504 -7.73 -6.82 -33.83
N VAL A 505 -7.80 -5.48 -33.86
CA VAL A 505 -8.40 -4.67 -32.78
C VAL A 505 -9.87 -5.04 -32.57
N GLU A 506 -10.59 -5.28 -33.65
CA GLU A 506 -11.99 -5.70 -33.69
C GLU A 506 -12.23 -7.11 -33.15
N GLU A 507 -11.24 -8.01 -33.23
CA GLU A 507 -11.34 -9.36 -32.65
C GLU A 507 -11.00 -9.35 -31.16
N GLU A 508 -10.09 -8.48 -30.73
CA GLU A 508 -9.72 -8.32 -29.33
C GLU A 508 -10.87 -7.72 -28.50
N TRP A 509 -11.53 -6.68 -29.01
CA TRP A 509 -12.63 -5.98 -28.35
C TRP A 509 -14.01 -6.51 -28.79
N ASP A 510 -14.32 -7.72 -28.35
CA ASP A 510 -15.54 -8.47 -28.71
C ASP A 510 -16.85 -7.96 -28.06
N GLY A 511 -16.80 -6.88 -27.26
CA GLY A 511 -17.96 -6.30 -26.60
C GLY A 511 -18.53 -7.10 -25.43
N ARG A 512 -17.82 -8.14 -24.96
CA ARG A 512 -18.29 -9.02 -23.87
C ARG A 512 -17.67 -8.69 -22.51
N ASP A 513 -16.83 -7.67 -22.44
CA ASP A 513 -16.05 -7.36 -21.24
C ASP A 513 -16.92 -6.84 -20.09
N ASP A 514 -17.98 -6.07 -20.37
CA ASP A 514 -18.86 -5.49 -19.35
C ASP A 514 -19.64 -6.59 -18.57
N ASP A 515 -19.94 -7.71 -19.21
CA ASP A 515 -20.70 -8.84 -18.63
C ASP A 515 -19.78 -9.98 -18.14
N SER A 516 -18.48 -9.72 -18.00
CA SER A 516 -17.48 -10.73 -17.64
C SER A 516 -16.85 -10.47 -16.28
N ARG A 517 -16.39 -11.55 -15.64
CA ARG A 517 -15.53 -11.46 -14.46
C ARG A 517 -14.08 -11.32 -14.93
N HIS A 518 -13.34 -10.37 -14.36
CA HIS A 518 -11.95 -10.12 -14.74
C HIS A 518 -11.01 -10.37 -13.58
N PHE A 519 -9.81 -10.85 -13.89
CA PHE A 519 -8.76 -11.10 -12.92
C PHE A 519 -7.55 -10.28 -13.30
N LEU A 520 -7.02 -9.53 -12.34
CA LEU A 520 -5.83 -8.72 -12.51
C LEU A 520 -4.70 -9.31 -11.66
N ALA A 521 -3.58 -9.63 -12.30
CA ALA A 521 -2.34 -9.98 -11.62
C ALA A 521 -1.47 -8.73 -11.45
N GLU A 522 -1.08 -8.47 -10.21
CA GLU A 522 -0.15 -7.41 -9.83
C GLU A 522 1.10 -8.01 -9.22
N SER A 523 2.26 -7.64 -9.75
CA SER A 523 3.58 -7.98 -9.20
C SER A 523 4.14 -6.75 -8.51
N ASP A 524 4.31 -6.80 -7.19
CA ASP A 524 4.77 -5.66 -6.37
C ASP A 524 3.95 -4.38 -6.66
N GLY A 525 2.63 -4.51 -6.84
CA GLY A 525 1.72 -3.39 -7.09
C GLY A 525 1.68 -2.88 -8.54
N ARG A 526 2.45 -3.47 -9.45
CA ARG A 526 2.37 -3.16 -10.89
C ARG A 526 1.47 -4.18 -11.60
N PRO A 527 0.45 -3.73 -12.36
CA PRO A 527 -0.31 -4.59 -13.26
C PRO A 527 0.62 -5.30 -14.25
N VAL A 528 0.56 -6.62 -14.31
CA VAL A 528 1.45 -7.44 -15.16
C VAL A 528 0.75 -8.54 -15.94
N GLY A 529 -0.50 -8.86 -15.59
CA GLY A 529 -1.28 -9.83 -16.33
C GLY A 529 -2.78 -9.74 -16.06
N THR A 530 -3.58 -10.32 -16.94
CA THR A 530 -5.04 -10.36 -16.81
C THR A 530 -5.60 -11.67 -17.35
N ALA A 531 -6.81 -12.03 -16.89
CA ALA A 531 -7.64 -13.08 -17.48
C ALA A 531 -9.12 -12.68 -17.39
N ARG A 532 -9.94 -13.25 -18.27
CA ARG A 532 -11.39 -13.03 -18.33
C ARG A 532 -12.13 -14.35 -18.19
N LEU A 533 -13.21 -14.36 -17.40
CA LEU A 533 -14.17 -15.46 -17.30
C LEU A 533 -15.54 -14.98 -17.80
N LEU A 534 -15.99 -15.55 -18.90
CA LEU A 534 -17.28 -15.24 -19.52
C LEU A 534 -18.43 -15.96 -18.80
N ALA A 535 -19.66 -15.43 -18.94
CA ALA A 535 -20.88 -16.07 -18.42
C ALA A 535 -21.10 -17.51 -18.90
N SER A 536 -20.52 -17.89 -20.04
CA SER A 536 -20.56 -19.25 -20.58
C SER A 536 -19.61 -20.24 -19.89
N GLY A 537 -18.76 -19.77 -18.96
CA GLY A 537 -17.71 -20.58 -18.32
C GLY A 537 -16.39 -20.63 -19.10
N GLN A 538 -16.29 -19.86 -20.19
CA GLN A 538 -15.06 -19.75 -20.98
C GLN A 538 -14.04 -18.86 -20.28
N ILE A 539 -12.87 -19.42 -19.97
CA ILE A 539 -11.68 -18.67 -19.54
C ILE A 539 -10.91 -18.25 -20.78
N GLY A 540 -10.66 -16.95 -20.93
CA GLY A 540 -10.02 -16.40 -22.13
C GLY A 540 -9.31 -15.08 -21.87
N ARG A 541 -8.79 -14.48 -22.95
CA ARG A 541 -8.02 -13.21 -22.92
C ARG A 541 -6.95 -13.20 -21.82
N MET A 542 -6.30 -14.35 -21.63
CA MET A 542 -5.26 -14.54 -20.63
C MET A 542 -3.95 -13.97 -21.15
N ALA A 543 -3.50 -12.86 -20.57
CA ALA A 543 -2.33 -12.12 -20.99
C ALA A 543 -1.37 -11.91 -19.82
N VAL A 544 -0.07 -12.10 -20.07
CA VAL A 544 1.01 -11.73 -19.13
C VAL A 544 2.06 -10.97 -19.95
N GLN A 545 2.41 -9.77 -19.51
CA GLN A 545 3.42 -8.94 -20.18
C GLN A 545 4.77 -9.65 -20.22
N GLN A 546 5.53 -9.47 -21.30
CA GLN A 546 6.79 -10.18 -21.55
C GLN A 546 7.80 -10.13 -20.37
N PRO A 547 8.03 -8.99 -19.69
CA PRO A 547 8.99 -8.93 -18.57
C PRO A 547 8.59 -9.78 -17.35
N ALA A 548 7.31 -10.15 -17.25
CA ALA A 548 6.74 -10.86 -16.12
C ALA A 548 6.53 -12.38 -16.38
N ARG A 549 6.77 -12.84 -17.61
CA ARG A 549 6.64 -14.26 -17.98
C ARG A 549 7.69 -15.14 -17.29
N GLY A 550 7.40 -16.43 -17.19
CA GLY A 550 8.28 -17.41 -16.51
C GLY A 550 8.22 -17.35 -14.97
N ARG A 551 7.41 -16.45 -14.39
CA ARG A 551 7.28 -16.25 -12.94
C ARG A 551 6.05 -16.93 -12.31
N GLY A 552 5.39 -17.83 -13.03
CA GLY A 552 4.18 -18.53 -12.55
C GLY A 552 2.88 -17.70 -12.56
N ILE A 553 2.91 -16.43 -12.99
CA ILE A 553 1.74 -15.52 -13.00
C ILE A 553 0.56 -16.09 -13.78
N GLY A 554 0.80 -16.65 -14.97
CA GLY A 554 -0.26 -17.26 -15.77
C GLY A 554 -0.97 -18.39 -15.02
N ARG A 555 -0.23 -19.17 -14.21
CA ARG A 555 -0.83 -20.23 -13.39
C ARG A 555 -1.71 -19.65 -12.28
N LEU A 556 -1.25 -18.58 -11.61
CA LEU A 556 -2.04 -17.90 -10.58
C LEU A 556 -3.34 -17.29 -11.14
N LEU A 557 -3.27 -16.67 -12.33
CA LEU A 557 -4.46 -16.15 -13.02
C LEU A 557 -5.45 -17.26 -13.37
N LEU A 558 -4.94 -18.37 -13.92
CA LEU A 558 -5.76 -19.53 -14.26
C LEU A 558 -6.41 -20.14 -13.02
N ASP A 559 -5.65 -20.35 -11.94
CA ASP A 559 -6.16 -20.93 -10.70
C ASP A 559 -7.24 -20.03 -10.07
N ALA A 560 -7.06 -18.70 -10.12
CA ALA A 560 -8.07 -17.74 -9.65
C ALA A 560 -9.35 -17.80 -10.49
N ALA A 561 -9.24 -17.82 -11.83
CA ALA A 561 -10.38 -17.92 -12.74
C ALA A 561 -11.13 -19.25 -12.58
N VAL A 562 -10.41 -20.37 -12.45
CA VAL A 562 -11.01 -21.70 -12.20
C VAL A 562 -11.71 -21.74 -10.84
N LYS A 563 -11.09 -21.18 -9.79
CA LYS A 563 -11.72 -21.09 -8.47
C LYS A 563 -13.03 -20.29 -8.54
N ALA A 564 -13.00 -19.14 -9.19
CA ALA A 564 -14.16 -18.30 -9.41
C ALA A 564 -15.26 -19.01 -10.21
N ALA A 565 -14.90 -19.76 -11.25
CA ALA A 565 -15.83 -20.56 -12.03
C ALA A 565 -16.46 -21.69 -11.20
N ARG A 566 -15.66 -22.43 -10.41
CA ARG A 566 -16.18 -23.51 -9.53
C ARG A 566 -17.11 -23.02 -8.42
N GLN A 567 -17.00 -21.76 -8.03
CA GLN A 567 -17.88 -21.13 -7.04
C GLN A 567 -19.17 -20.56 -7.65
N GLY A 568 -19.21 -20.40 -8.98
CA GLY A 568 -20.40 -19.99 -9.72
C GLY A 568 -21.17 -21.19 -10.26
N ASP A 569 -22.32 -20.90 -10.87
CA ASP A 569 -23.17 -21.90 -11.52
C ASP A 569 -22.90 -21.92 -13.04
N TYR A 570 -21.73 -22.45 -13.42
CA TYR A 570 -21.36 -22.58 -14.83
C TYR A 570 -21.57 -24.03 -15.29
N PRO A 571 -22.20 -24.24 -16.47
CA PRO A 571 -22.47 -25.59 -16.97
C PRO A 571 -21.20 -26.36 -17.35
N GLU A 572 -20.14 -25.64 -17.70
CA GLU A 572 -18.85 -26.19 -18.09
C GLU A 572 -17.75 -25.15 -17.83
N ILE A 573 -16.53 -25.61 -17.52
CA ILE A 573 -15.34 -24.74 -17.47
C ILE A 573 -14.45 -25.13 -18.65
N PHE A 574 -14.25 -24.20 -19.59
CA PHE A 574 -13.47 -24.47 -20.79
C PHE A 574 -12.64 -23.26 -21.23
N LEU A 575 -11.74 -23.49 -22.17
CA LEU A 575 -10.92 -22.46 -22.80
C LEU A 575 -10.53 -22.85 -24.22
N GLU A 576 -10.10 -21.87 -24.98
CA GLU A 576 -9.56 -22.05 -26.33
C GLU A 576 -8.08 -21.71 -26.27
N ALA A 577 -7.24 -22.75 -26.13
CA ALA A 577 -5.81 -22.59 -25.95
C ALA A 577 -5.13 -22.41 -27.30
N GLN A 578 -4.31 -21.38 -27.47
CA GLN A 578 -3.33 -21.36 -28.55
C GLN A 578 -2.48 -22.63 -28.47
N THR A 579 -2.20 -23.26 -29.62
CA THR A 579 -1.56 -24.58 -29.66
C THR A 579 -0.24 -24.66 -28.89
N HIS A 580 0.54 -23.57 -28.83
CA HIS A 580 1.78 -23.50 -28.06
C HIS A 580 1.56 -23.51 -26.53
N ALA A 581 0.37 -23.14 -26.05
CA ALA A 581 0.00 -23.07 -24.64
C ALA A 581 -0.77 -24.32 -24.15
N VAL A 582 -1.10 -25.27 -25.04
CA VAL A 582 -1.86 -26.50 -24.69
C VAL A 582 -1.22 -27.26 -23.53
N GLU A 583 0.10 -27.40 -23.53
CA GLU A 583 0.80 -28.13 -22.45
C GLU A 583 0.75 -27.41 -21.11
N PHE A 584 0.67 -26.08 -21.11
CA PHE A 584 0.47 -25.29 -19.89
C PHE A 584 -0.90 -25.60 -19.25
N TYR A 585 -1.96 -25.63 -20.05
CA TYR A 585 -3.32 -25.94 -19.57
C TYR A 585 -3.49 -27.43 -19.21
N ARG A 586 -2.84 -28.34 -19.93
CA ARG A 586 -2.83 -29.77 -19.58
C ARG A 586 -2.26 -30.01 -18.18
N LYS A 587 -1.17 -29.32 -17.81
CA LYS A 587 -0.61 -29.36 -16.45
C LYS A 587 -1.52 -28.74 -15.39
N ALA A 588 -2.56 -28.00 -15.79
CA ALA A 588 -3.59 -27.48 -14.90
C ALA A 588 -4.84 -28.38 -14.83
N GLY A 589 -4.85 -29.51 -15.54
CA GLY A 589 -5.94 -30.49 -15.53
C GLY A 589 -6.90 -30.40 -16.71
N PHE A 590 -6.72 -29.43 -17.61
CA PHE A 590 -7.57 -29.30 -18.81
C PHE A 590 -7.27 -30.42 -19.80
N ARG A 591 -8.31 -30.93 -20.46
CA ARG A 591 -8.21 -31.96 -21.50
C ARG A 591 -8.61 -31.37 -22.86
N PRO A 592 -7.87 -31.68 -23.93
CA PRO A 592 -8.25 -31.21 -25.27
C PRO A 592 -9.56 -31.87 -25.71
N GLU A 593 -10.42 -31.08 -26.34
CA GLU A 593 -11.70 -31.49 -26.91
C GLU A 593 -11.78 -31.05 -28.38
N GLY A 594 -12.05 -31.99 -29.30
CA GLY A 594 -12.19 -31.70 -30.73
C GLY A 594 -10.87 -31.41 -31.47
N PRO A 595 -10.93 -31.07 -32.77
CA PRO A 595 -9.76 -30.74 -33.58
C PRO A 595 -9.25 -29.31 -33.33
N THR A 596 -8.02 -29.01 -33.74
CA THR A 596 -7.48 -27.64 -33.77
C THR A 596 -8.20 -26.80 -34.82
N PHE A 597 -8.45 -25.53 -34.51
CA PHE A 597 -9.09 -24.56 -35.40
C PHE A 597 -8.31 -23.23 -35.43
N MET A 598 -8.67 -22.33 -36.35
CA MET A 598 -8.02 -21.01 -36.48
C MET A 598 -8.92 -19.91 -35.91
N GLU A 599 -8.34 -19.03 -35.11
CA GLU A 599 -8.99 -17.83 -34.54
C GLU A 599 -7.96 -16.69 -34.56
N ALA A 600 -8.34 -15.51 -35.07
CA ALA A 600 -7.42 -14.37 -35.28
C ALA A 600 -6.12 -14.72 -36.03
N GLY A 601 -6.14 -15.71 -36.93
CA GLY A 601 -4.94 -16.18 -37.62
C GLY A 601 -3.99 -17.04 -36.78
N ILE A 602 -4.39 -17.42 -35.56
CA ILE A 602 -3.61 -18.24 -34.63
C ILE A 602 -4.28 -19.63 -34.48
N PRO A 603 -3.52 -20.74 -34.51
CA PRO A 603 -4.07 -22.07 -34.28
C PRO A 603 -4.40 -22.28 -32.81
N HIS A 604 -5.66 -22.64 -32.54
CA HIS A 604 -6.23 -22.89 -31.23
C HIS A 604 -6.75 -24.34 -31.08
N GLN A 605 -6.89 -24.78 -29.84
CA GLN A 605 -7.44 -26.07 -29.43
C GLN A 605 -8.40 -25.82 -28.26
N ARG A 606 -9.66 -26.24 -28.40
CA ARG A 606 -10.62 -26.23 -27.29
C ARG A 606 -10.15 -27.21 -26.21
N MET A 607 -10.22 -26.80 -24.96
CA MET A 607 -9.89 -27.63 -23.80
C MET A 607 -10.91 -27.42 -22.67
N THR A 608 -11.30 -28.51 -22.01
CA THR A 608 -12.31 -28.52 -20.94
C THR A 608 -11.70 -29.00 -19.62
N LEU A 609 -12.28 -28.57 -18.50
CA LEU A 609 -11.88 -28.95 -17.14
C LEU A 609 -13.06 -29.61 -16.44
N ASP A 610 -12.85 -30.83 -15.96
CA ASP A 610 -13.81 -31.60 -15.17
C ASP A 610 -14.14 -30.96 -13.81
#